data_AF-A0A6A2F8S5-F1
#
_entry.id   AF-A0A6A2F8S5-F1
#
_cell.length_a   1.000
_cell.length_b   1.000
_cell.length_c   1.000
_cell.angle_alpha   90.00
_cell.angle_beta   90.00
_cell.angle_gamma   90.00
#
_symmetry.space_group_name_H-M   'P 1'
#
loop_
_entity.id
_entity.type
_entity.pdbx_description
1 polymer ?
#
loop_
_entity_poly.entity_id
_entity_poly.type
_entity_poly.pdbx_seq_one_letter_code
_entity_poly.pdbx_strand_id
1 'polypeptide(L)'
;MYLLNEQLQPINADTFKKEILAEIDEQSTVTEAEIEAELANGYLAGISSTAKMISRTPDLFEAASKVNFSPQLAGSNIWEKVRIHLCRILKKDSTASEIADAIIDVLISIIPGGVIIKIVVKKILRYVLDMGYDRLCPIE
;
A
#
# COMPACT_ATOMS: atom_id res chain seq x y z
N MET A 1 -2.23 -6.25 -14.85
CA MET A 1 -2.59 -5.14 -13.96
C MET A 1 -1.88 -3.88 -14.42
N TYR A 2 -2.53 -2.72 -14.41
CA TYR A 2 -1.88 -1.45 -14.78
C TYR A 2 -1.41 -0.77 -13.50
N LEU A 3 -0.09 -0.62 -13.34
CA LEU A 3 0.54 -0.01 -12.17
C LEU A 3 1.16 1.32 -12.55
N LEU A 4 1.06 2.31 -11.66
CA LEU A 4 1.74 3.59 -11.81
C LEU A 4 2.73 3.80 -10.67
N ASN A 5 3.92 4.32 -10.97
CA ASN A 5 4.85 4.78 -9.95
C ASN A 5 4.48 6.18 -9.45
N GLU A 6 5.25 6.70 -8.49
CA GLU A 6 5.06 8.05 -7.94
C GLU A 6 5.16 9.15 -9.00
N GLN A 7 5.84 8.90 -10.12
CA GLN A 7 5.96 9.79 -11.27
C GLN A 7 4.86 9.57 -12.32
N LEU A 8 3.82 8.79 -12.01
CA LEU A 8 2.71 8.43 -12.90
C LEU A 8 3.15 7.70 -14.18
N GLN A 9 4.30 7.01 -14.12
CA GLN A 9 4.79 6.19 -15.22
C GLN A 9 4.30 4.76 -15.06
N PRO A 10 3.92 4.10 -16.16
CA PRO A 10 3.50 2.71 -16.13
C PRO A 10 4.64 1.81 -15.66
N ILE A 11 4.33 0.90 -14.73
CA ILE A 11 5.24 -0.13 -14.25
C ILE A 11 4.81 -1.49 -14.81
N ASN A 12 5.78 -2.31 -15.21
CA ASN A 12 5.52 -3.71 -15.51
C ASN A 12 5.24 -4.47 -14.19
N ALA A 13 4.02 -4.99 -14.04
CA ALA A 13 3.59 -5.69 -12.82
C ALA A 13 4.41 -6.95 -12.50
N ASP A 14 4.83 -7.70 -13.53
CA ASP A 14 5.62 -8.93 -13.33
C ASP A 14 7.02 -8.61 -12.82
N THR A 15 7.67 -7.59 -13.41
CA THR A 15 8.98 -7.11 -12.95
C THR A 15 8.90 -6.57 -11.53
N PHE A 16 7.90 -5.72 -11.26
CA PHE A 16 7.69 -5.12 -9.95
C PHE A 16 7.49 -6.16 -8.86
N LYS A 17 6.66 -7.19 -9.13
CA LYS A 17 6.45 -8.30 -8.19
C LYS A 17 7.71 -9.12 -7.96
N LYS A 18 8.44 -9.44 -9.03
CA LYS A 18 9.71 -10.19 -8.90
C LYS A 18 10.71 -9.45 -8.02
N GLU A 19 10.83 -8.14 -8.18
CA GLU A 19 11.70 -7.30 -7.34
C GLU A 19 11.25 -7.31 -5.88
N ILE A 20 9.94 -7.17 -5.60
CA ILE A 20 9.41 -7.26 -4.23
C ILE A 20 9.73 -8.60 -3.59
N LEU A 21 9.49 -9.71 -4.30
CA LEU A 21 9.70 -11.06 -3.79
C LEU A 21 11.19 -11.38 -3.60
N ALA A 22 12.06 -10.86 -4.46
CA ALA A 22 13.51 -11.06 -4.34
C ALA A 22 14.11 -10.31 -3.13
N GLU A 23 13.56 -9.14 -2.80
CA GLU A 23 14.11 -8.28 -1.75
C GLU A 23 13.38 -8.42 -0.39
N ILE A 24 12.48 -9.41 -0.22
CA ILE A 24 11.65 -9.57 0.98
C ILE A 24 12.41 -10.16 2.18
N ASP A 25 13.40 -11.02 1.90
CA ASP A 25 14.16 -11.75 2.92
C ASP A 25 15.19 -10.87 3.64
N GLU A 26 15.55 -9.73 3.04
CA GLU A 26 16.55 -8.78 3.57
C GLU A 26 15.95 -7.77 4.58
N GLN A 27 14.63 -7.78 4.80
CA GLN A 27 13.98 -6.83 5.70
C GLN A 27 13.96 -7.29 7.16
N SER A 28 14.25 -6.35 8.06
CA SER A 28 14.04 -6.51 9.50
C SER A 28 12.54 -6.63 9.82
N THR A 29 12.23 -7.13 11.01
CA THR A 29 10.87 -7.22 11.54
C THR A 29 10.16 -5.88 11.39
N VAL A 30 8.99 -5.89 10.73
CA VAL A 30 8.18 -4.68 10.47
C VAL A 30 7.10 -4.58 11.55
N THR A 31 6.83 -3.38 12.03
CA THR A 31 5.75 -3.11 12.99
C THR A 31 4.52 -2.51 12.30
N GLU A 32 3.36 -2.66 12.93
CA GLU A 32 2.10 -2.08 12.43
C GLU A 32 2.18 -0.55 12.32
N ALA A 33 2.78 0.12 13.31
CA ALA A 33 2.98 1.56 13.29
C ALA A 33 3.83 2.04 12.08
N GLU A 34 4.81 1.25 11.67
CA GLU A 34 5.60 1.55 10.47
C GLU A 34 4.78 1.40 9.19
N ILE A 35 3.89 0.41 9.12
CA ILE A 35 2.99 0.23 7.98
C ILE A 35 2.00 1.38 7.88
N GLU A 36 1.38 1.76 9.01
CA GLU A 36 0.43 2.88 9.06
C GLU A 36 1.10 4.19 8.61
N ALA A 37 2.31 4.47 9.08
CA ALA A 37 3.07 5.65 8.67
C ALA A 37 3.36 5.66 7.15
N GLU A 38 3.77 4.53 6.60
CA GLU A 38 4.08 4.40 5.18
C GLU A 38 2.84 4.47 4.29
N LEU A 39 1.72 3.92 4.76
CA LEU A 39 0.42 4.07 4.09
C LEU A 39 -0.06 5.51 4.07
N ALA A 40 0.07 6.24 5.19
CA ALA A 40 -0.26 7.65 5.26
C ALA A 40 0.62 8.48 4.30
N ASN A 41 1.92 8.21 4.27
CA ASN A 41 2.86 8.85 3.35
C ASN A 41 2.51 8.53 1.89
N GLY A 42 2.21 7.26 1.59
CA GLY A 42 1.89 6.84 0.24
C GLY A 42 0.58 7.42 -0.27
N TYR A 43 -0.41 7.55 0.61
CA TYR A 43 -1.67 8.23 0.30
C TYR A 43 -1.44 9.71 -0.07
N LEU A 44 -0.61 10.42 0.71
CA LEU A 44 -0.25 11.81 0.41
C LEU A 44 0.56 11.95 -0.88
N ALA A 45 1.49 11.03 -1.15
CA ALA A 45 2.24 10.99 -2.40
C ALA A 45 1.29 10.78 -3.59
N GLY A 46 0.34 9.84 -3.47
CA GLY A 46 -0.71 9.62 -4.48
C GLY A 46 -1.55 10.87 -4.74
N ILE A 47 -1.94 11.61 -3.69
CA ILE A 47 -2.62 12.91 -3.83
C ILE A 47 -1.77 13.90 -4.60
N SER A 48 -0.51 14.10 -4.21
CA SER A 48 0.38 15.07 -4.85
C SER A 48 0.60 14.76 -6.33
N SER A 49 0.84 13.48 -6.65
CA SER A 49 1.00 13.04 -8.04
C SER A 49 -0.28 13.22 -8.85
N THR A 50 -1.43 12.83 -8.30
CA THR A 50 -2.72 12.94 -8.99
C THR A 50 -3.18 14.39 -9.16
N ALA A 51 -2.86 15.28 -8.21
CA ALA A 51 -3.24 16.70 -8.25
C ALA A 51 -2.79 17.37 -9.56
N LYS A 52 -1.60 17.01 -10.06
CA LYS A 52 -1.04 17.51 -11.33
C LYS A 52 -1.86 17.10 -12.55
N MET A 53 -2.61 16.00 -12.47
CA MET A 53 -3.45 15.51 -13.55
C MET A 53 -4.86 16.12 -13.52
N ILE A 54 -5.42 16.32 -12.32
CA ILE A 54 -6.85 16.63 -12.15
C ILE A 54 -7.15 18.09 -11.81
N SER A 55 -6.14 18.88 -11.45
CA SER A 55 -6.31 20.28 -11.03
C SER A 55 -5.49 21.24 -11.88
N ARG A 56 -6.08 22.40 -12.19
CA ARG A 56 -5.37 23.54 -12.80
C ARG A 56 -4.46 24.26 -11.80
N THR A 57 -4.66 24.04 -10.51
CA THR A 57 -3.90 24.63 -9.40
C THR A 57 -3.50 23.51 -8.43
N PRO A 58 -2.52 22.68 -8.81
CA PRO A 58 -2.14 21.48 -8.04
C PRO A 58 -1.69 21.83 -6.62
N ASP A 59 -0.94 22.92 -6.43
CA ASP A 59 -0.44 23.33 -5.11
C ASP A 59 -1.58 23.67 -4.14
N LEU A 60 -2.63 24.35 -4.62
CA LEU A 60 -3.81 24.67 -3.80
C LEU A 60 -4.62 23.42 -3.47
N PHE A 61 -4.72 22.48 -4.40
CA PHE A 61 -5.40 21.21 -4.19
C PHE A 61 -4.68 20.35 -3.15
N GLU A 62 -3.35 20.27 -3.25
CA GLU A 62 -2.53 19.54 -2.29
C GLU A 62 -2.60 20.18 -0.90
N ALA A 63 -2.49 21.50 -0.81
CA ALA A 63 -2.64 22.23 0.45
C ALA A 63 -4.00 21.97 1.09
N ALA A 64 -5.09 22.08 0.32
CA ALA A 64 -6.45 21.81 0.79
C ALA A 64 -6.64 20.37 1.29
N SER A 65 -6.03 19.40 0.59
CA SER A 65 -6.09 17.98 0.95
C SER A 65 -5.37 17.67 2.28
N LYS A 66 -4.42 18.53 2.69
CA LYS A 66 -3.66 18.37 3.94
C LYS A 66 -4.29 19.09 5.14
N VAL A 67 -5.20 20.04 4.95
CA VAL A 67 -5.75 20.89 6.04
C VAL A 67 -6.35 20.08 7.20
N ASN A 68 -7.02 18.96 6.89
CA ASN A 68 -7.64 18.08 7.89
C ASN A 68 -7.03 16.66 7.88
N PHE A 69 -5.83 16.51 7.32
CA PHE A 69 -5.17 15.22 7.25
C PHE A 69 -4.39 14.95 8.54
N SER A 70 -4.85 13.98 9.33
CA SER A 70 -4.05 13.41 10.42
C SER A 70 -3.33 12.17 9.90
N PRO A 71 -1.99 12.16 9.81
CA PRO A 71 -1.24 11.00 9.34
C PRO A 71 -1.49 9.75 10.18
N GLN A 72 -1.60 9.89 11.51
CA GLN A 72 -1.87 8.76 12.40
C GLN A 72 -3.26 8.16 12.12
N LEU A 73 -4.31 8.98 12.09
CA LEU A 73 -5.66 8.50 11.84
C LEU A 73 -5.82 7.95 10.42
N ALA A 74 -5.21 8.61 9.42
CA ALA A 74 -5.25 8.15 8.05
C ALA A 74 -4.54 6.81 7.89
N GLY A 75 -3.31 6.68 8.40
CA GLY A 75 -2.52 5.45 8.36
C GLY A 75 -3.26 4.26 8.96
N SER A 76 -3.81 4.42 10.17
CA SER A 76 -4.55 3.36 10.85
C SER A 76 -5.84 2.98 10.13
N ASN A 77 -6.64 3.94 9.68
CA ASN A 77 -7.86 3.68 8.91
C ASN A 77 -7.57 3.01 7.56
N ILE A 78 -6.49 3.42 6.87
CA ILE A 78 -6.07 2.81 5.60
C ILE A 78 -5.61 1.39 5.87
N TRP A 79 -4.79 1.17 6.89
CA TRP A 79 -4.30 -0.15 7.26
C TRP A 79 -5.44 -1.11 7.61
N GLU A 80 -6.42 -0.67 8.39
CA GLU A 80 -7.59 -1.48 8.72
C GLU A 80 -8.35 -1.92 7.44
N LYS A 81 -8.55 -1.00 6.48
CA LYS A 81 -9.16 -1.33 5.19
C LYS A 81 -8.32 -2.34 4.41
N VAL A 82 -7.01 -2.17 4.39
CA VAL A 82 -6.08 -3.11 3.75
C VAL A 82 -6.23 -4.49 4.38
N ARG A 83 -6.15 -4.59 5.72
CA ARG A 83 -6.29 -5.84 6.46
C ARG A 83 -7.63 -6.52 6.17
N ILE A 84 -8.75 -5.79 6.24
CA ILE A 84 -10.09 -6.32 5.95
C ILE A 84 -10.16 -6.88 4.53
N HIS A 85 -9.59 -6.20 3.53
CA HIS A 85 -9.60 -6.70 2.15
C HIS A 85 -8.69 -7.91 1.97
N LEU A 86 -7.49 -7.89 2.55
CA LEU A 86 -6.58 -9.03 2.53
C LEU A 86 -7.24 -10.27 3.16
N CYS A 87 -7.91 -10.13 4.30
CA CYS A 87 -8.60 -11.24 4.96
C CYS A 87 -9.79 -11.81 4.18
N ARG A 88 -10.32 -11.09 3.18
CA ARG A 88 -11.37 -11.60 2.28
C ARG A 88 -10.80 -12.38 1.08
N ILE A 89 -9.55 -12.10 0.72
CA ILE A 89 -8.92 -12.62 -0.50
C ILE A 89 -7.99 -13.78 -0.17
N LEU A 90 -7.19 -13.63 0.89
CA LEU A 90 -6.17 -14.58 1.28
C LEU A 90 -6.80 -15.82 1.91
N LYS A 91 -6.10 -16.93 1.73
CA LYS A 91 -6.35 -18.19 2.42
C LYS A 91 -5.15 -18.52 3.29
N LYS A 92 -5.34 -19.48 4.20
CA LYS A 92 -4.29 -19.95 5.10
C LYS A 92 -3.05 -20.49 4.36
N ASP A 93 -3.25 -21.07 3.18
CA ASP A 93 -2.23 -21.65 2.32
C ASP A 93 -1.75 -20.71 1.20
N SER A 94 -2.15 -19.42 1.24
CA SER A 94 -1.70 -18.44 0.25
C SER A 94 -0.18 -18.30 0.26
N THR A 95 0.40 -18.37 -0.93
CA THR A 95 1.83 -18.18 -1.18
C THR A 95 2.22 -16.72 -1.06
N ALA A 96 3.51 -16.44 -0.85
CA ALA A 96 4.04 -15.07 -0.84
C ALA A 96 3.69 -14.29 -2.13
N SER A 97 3.64 -14.97 -3.28
CA SER A 97 3.23 -14.33 -4.54
C SER A 97 1.75 -13.93 -4.52
N GLU A 98 0.86 -14.80 -4.06
CA GLU A 98 -0.58 -14.50 -3.98
C GLU A 98 -0.86 -13.38 -2.96
N ILE A 99 -0.11 -13.37 -1.85
CA ILE A 99 -0.15 -12.28 -0.86
C ILE A 99 0.29 -10.97 -1.50
N ALA A 100 1.41 -10.97 -2.24
CA ALA A 100 1.90 -9.79 -2.94
C ALA A 100 0.88 -9.25 -3.95
N ASP A 101 0.28 -10.13 -4.76
CA ASP A 101 -0.75 -9.75 -5.73
C ASP A 101 -1.96 -9.11 -5.04
N ALA A 102 -2.45 -9.72 -3.95
CA ALA A 102 -3.57 -9.18 -3.17
C ALA A 102 -3.26 -7.81 -2.54
N ILE A 103 -2.05 -7.63 -2.00
CA ILE A 103 -1.62 -6.34 -1.45
C ILE A 103 -1.61 -5.27 -2.54
N ILE A 104 -1.03 -5.57 -3.70
CA ILE A 104 -0.93 -4.63 -4.81
C ILE A 104 -2.35 -4.23 -5.27
N ASP A 105 -3.25 -5.18 -5.49
CA ASP A 105 -4.62 -4.92 -5.91
C ASP A 105 -5.36 -3.99 -4.93
N VAL A 106 -5.23 -4.28 -3.63
CA VAL A 106 -5.86 -3.48 -2.57
C VAL A 106 -5.29 -2.07 -2.54
N LEU A 107 -3.97 -1.90 -2.63
CA LEU A 107 -3.33 -0.58 -2.59
C LEU A 107 -3.70 0.29 -3.79
N ILE A 108 -3.83 -0.26 -5.00
CA ILE A 108 -4.29 0.52 -6.17
C ILE A 108 -5.68 1.08 -5.96
N SER A 109 -6.55 0.32 -5.27
CA SER A 109 -7.92 0.74 -5.01
C SER A 109 -8.03 1.82 -3.92
N ILE A 110 -7.05 1.89 -3.01
CA ILE A 110 -7.08 2.80 -1.85
C ILE A 110 -6.23 4.05 -2.09
N ILE A 111 -5.07 3.92 -2.74
CA ILE A 111 -4.16 5.03 -2.97
C ILE A 111 -4.62 5.84 -4.18
N PRO A 112 -4.83 7.17 -4.03
CA PRO A 112 -5.27 8.03 -5.13
C PRO A 112 -4.35 7.93 -6.34
N GLY A 113 -4.98 7.87 -7.52
CA GLY A 113 -4.28 7.72 -8.79
C GLY A 113 -3.73 6.31 -9.05
N GLY A 114 -3.99 5.33 -8.18
CA GLY A 114 -3.44 3.98 -8.33
C GLY A 114 -1.90 3.94 -8.24
N VAL A 115 -1.31 4.96 -7.60
CA VAL A 115 0.13 5.07 -7.40
C VAL A 115 0.55 3.98 -6.42
N ILE A 116 1.42 3.08 -6.88
CA ILE A 116 1.97 2.02 -6.07
C ILE A 116 3.37 2.43 -5.60
N ILE A 117 3.63 2.25 -4.31
CA ILE A 117 4.93 2.54 -3.72
C ILE A 117 5.56 1.23 -3.26
N LYS A 118 6.70 0.87 -3.87
CA LYS A 118 7.37 -0.41 -3.63
C LYS A 118 7.60 -0.68 -2.14
N ILE A 119 8.09 0.33 -1.39
CA ILE A 119 8.42 0.16 0.03
C ILE A 119 7.21 -0.22 0.87
N VAL A 120 6.02 0.33 0.55
CA VAL A 120 4.77 0.04 1.24
C VAL A 120 4.37 -1.42 1.03
N VAL A 121 4.41 -1.89 -0.23
CA VAL A 121 4.08 -3.27 -0.58
C VAL A 121 5.01 -4.25 0.13
N LYS A 122 6.32 -3.97 0.11
CA LYS A 122 7.33 -4.81 0.78
C LYS A 122 7.08 -4.92 2.29
N LYS A 123 6.86 -3.79 2.96
CA LYS A 123 6.61 -3.76 4.40
C LYS A 123 5.35 -4.53 4.80
N ILE A 124 4.25 -4.35 4.05
CA ILE A 124 3.02 -5.09 4.30
C ILE A 124 3.23 -6.59 4.07
N LEU A 125 3.85 -6.97 2.95
CA LEU A 125 4.12 -8.37 2.65
C LEU A 125 4.97 -9.00 3.74
N ARG A 126 6.02 -8.32 4.19
CA ARG A 126 6.89 -8.81 5.26
C ARG A 126 6.12 -9.02 6.56
N TYR A 127 5.32 -8.04 6.96
CA TYR A 127 4.49 -8.12 8.16
C TYR A 127 3.47 -9.27 8.10
N VAL A 128 2.83 -9.49 6.96
CA VAL A 128 1.89 -10.60 6.77
C VAL A 128 2.59 -11.94 6.88
N LEU A 129 3.78 -12.07 6.28
CA LEU A 129 4.60 -13.29 6.36
C LEU A 129 5.10 -13.56 7.78
N ASP A 130 5.51 -12.52 8.52
CA ASP A 130 6.01 -12.64 9.90
C ASP A 130 4.89 -12.98 10.90
N MET A 131 3.70 -12.40 10.75
CA MET A 131 2.56 -12.70 11.66
C MET A 131 1.90 -14.04 11.37
N GLY A 132 1.79 -14.41 10.10
CA GLY A 132 0.96 -15.52 9.63
C GLY A 132 -0.54 -15.17 9.55
N TYR A 133 -1.27 -15.95 8.73
CA TYR A 133 -2.67 -15.71 8.37
C TYR A 133 -3.60 -15.61 9.59
N ASP A 134 -3.52 -16.55 10.54
CA ASP A 134 -4.47 -16.63 11.66
C ASP A 134 -4.37 -15.41 12.61
N ARG A 135 -3.20 -14.76 12.68
CA ARG A 135 -2.99 -13.54 13.47
C ARG A 135 -3.40 -12.28 12.71
N LEU A 136 -3.21 -12.26 11.39
CA LEU A 136 -3.65 -11.16 10.53
C LEU A 136 -5.17 -11.08 10.44
N CYS A 137 -5.80 -12.26 10.34
CA CYS A 137 -7.22 -12.44 10.07
C CYS A 137 -7.85 -13.30 11.19
N PRO A 138 -7.96 -12.77 12.42
CA PRO A 138 -8.66 -13.47 13.48
C PRO A 138 -10.10 -13.71 13.04
N ILE A 139 -10.56 -14.95 13.14
CA ILE A 139 -11.97 -15.30 12.94
C ILE A 139 -12.70 -14.75 14.16
N GLU A 140 -13.33 -13.58 14.01
CA GLU A 140 -14.31 -13.07 14.99
C GLU A 140 -15.65 -13.80 14.84
#